data_AF-A0A917H953-F1
#
_entry.id   AF-A0A917H953-F1
#
_cell.length_a   1.000
_cell.length_b   1.000
_cell.length_c   1.000
_cell.angle_alpha   90.00
_cell.angle_beta   90.00
_cell.angle_gamma   90.00
#
_symmetry.space_group_name_H-M   'P 1'
#
loop_
_entity.id
_entity.type
_entity.pdbx_description
1 polymer ?
#
loop_
_entity_poly.entity_id
_entity_poly.type
_entity_poly.pdbx_seq_one_letter_code
_entity_poly.pdbx_strand_id
1 'polypeptide(L)' 'MKISKSGSKSASPSAWEQVQLAAKVADLKDEHYRTVLTLSAMLELLVDKGLLTREELALKAEQLDAELDSLISASLHPMP' A
#
# COMPACT_ATOMS: atom_id res chain seq x y z
N MET A 1 44.18 14.51 30.76
CA MET A 1 42.72 14.45 30.96
C MET A 1 42.08 15.76 30.53
N LYS A 2 41.36 15.78 29.40
CA LYS A 2 40.19 16.66 29.18
C LYS A 2 39.20 15.88 28.31
N ILE A 3 38.21 15.31 28.99
CA ILE A 3 36.98 14.79 28.41
C ILE A 3 36.08 15.98 28.07
N SER A 4 35.62 16.06 26.83
CA SER A 4 34.58 17.01 26.41
C SER A 4 33.49 16.25 25.65
N LYS A 5 32.34 16.18 26.31
CA LYS A 5 31.01 15.64 25.96
C LYS A 5 30.63 15.85 24.48
N SER A 6 30.17 14.81 23.78
CA SER A 6 28.76 14.38 23.63
C SER A 6 27.82 15.44 23.03
N GLY A 7 27.22 15.09 21.89
CA GLY A 7 26.18 15.86 21.22
C GLY A 7 25.75 15.25 19.88
N SER A 8 25.21 14.04 19.91
CA SER A 8 24.44 13.48 18.78
C SER A 8 23.22 14.38 18.54
N LYS A 9 23.24 15.23 17.50
CA LYS A 9 22.05 15.96 17.04
C LYS A 9 21.16 14.97 16.30
N SER A 10 20.15 14.43 16.97
CA SER A 10 18.98 13.87 16.30
C SER A 10 18.24 15.00 15.59
N ALA A 11 18.47 15.15 14.28
CA ALA A 11 17.74 16.11 13.46
C ALA A 11 16.27 15.68 13.40
N SER A 12 15.42 16.29 14.23
CA SER A 12 13.97 16.15 14.10
C SER A 12 13.55 16.87 12.82
N PRO A 13 12.70 16.26 11.96
CA PRO A 13 12.23 16.89 10.74
C PRO A 13 11.56 18.22 11.09
N SER A 14 11.82 19.25 10.29
CA SER A 14 11.25 20.57 10.49
C SER A 14 9.72 20.50 10.46
N ALA A 15 9.05 21.38 11.20
CA ALA A 15 7.58 21.43 11.21
C ALA A 15 7.00 21.58 9.79
N TRP A 16 7.72 22.27 8.90
CA TRP A 16 7.34 22.43 7.50
C TRP A 16 7.44 21.14 6.68
N GLU A 17 8.48 20.32 6.89
CA GLU A 17 8.61 19.01 6.25
C GLU A 17 7.50 18.05 6.71
N GLN A 18 7.13 18.11 8.00
CA GLN A 18 6.02 17.30 8.53
C GLN A 18 4.68 17.70 7.91
N VAL A 19 4.43 18.99 7.72
CA VAL A 19 3.21 19.49 7.04
C VAL A 19 3.18 19.04 5.58
N GLN A 20 4.30 19.13 4.85
CA GLN A 20 4.37 18.64 3.46
C GLN A 20 4.15 17.13 3.36
N LEU A 21 4.70 16.35 4.30
CA LEU A 21 4.46 14.92 4.35
C LEU A 21 2.98 14.63 4.61
N ALA A 22 2.36 15.31 5.57
CA ALA A 22 0.94 15.16 5.87
C ALA A 22 0.06 15.53 4.67
N ALA A 23 0.39 16.59 3.93
CA ALA A 23 -0.32 16.98 2.71
C ALA A 23 -0.24 15.88 1.63
N LYS A 24 0.96 15.34 1.37
CA LYS A 24 1.13 14.24 0.40
C LYS A 24 0.35 12.98 0.78
N VAL A 25 0.28 12.67 2.08
CA VAL A 25 -0.52 11.53 2.56
C VAL A 25 -2.02 11.78 2.39
N ALA A 26 -2.47 13.02 2.60
CA ALA A 26 -3.86 13.41 2.35
C ALA A 26 -4.21 13.28 0.86
N ASP A 27 -3.39 13.82 -0.02
CA ASP A 27 -3.58 13.71 -1.48
C ASP A 27 -3.61 12.24 -1.93
N LEU A 28 -2.68 11.42 -1.43
CA LEU A 28 -2.64 9.99 -1.73
C LEU A 28 -3.92 9.28 -1.27
N LYS A 29 -4.44 9.62 -0.09
CA LYS A 29 -5.69 9.04 0.42
C LYS A 29 -6.87 9.38 -0.48
N ASP A 30 -6.97 10.63 -0.93
CA ASP A 30 -8.07 11.09 -1.78
C ASP A 30 -7.99 10.46 -3.18
N GLU A 31 -6.80 10.39 -3.76
CA GLU A 31 -6.56 9.71 -5.05
C GLU A 31 -6.84 8.21 -4.95
N HIS A 32 -6.38 7.56 -3.87
CA HIS A 32 -6.62 6.15 -3.63
C HIS A 32 -8.12 5.86 -3.47
N TYR A 33 -8.83 6.66 -2.66
CA TYR A 33 -10.27 6.54 -2.49
C TYR A 33 -11.00 6.63 -3.84
N ARG A 34 -10.68 7.63 -4.66
CA ARG A 34 -11.32 7.81 -5.97
C ARG A 34 -11.00 6.65 -6.92
N THR A 35 -9.78 6.12 -6.87
CA THR A 35 -9.37 4.97 -7.68
C THR A 35 -10.17 3.72 -7.28
N VAL A 36 -10.23 3.41 -5.98
CA VAL A 36 -10.99 2.27 -5.45
C VAL A 36 -12.47 2.41 -5.81
N LEU A 37 -13.07 3.58 -5.62
CA LEU A 37 -14.47 3.84 -5.98
C LEU A 37 -14.73 3.59 -7.47
N THR A 38 -13.84 4.07 -8.34
CA THR A 38 -13.95 3.88 -9.79
C THR A 38 -13.87 2.39 -10.16
N LEU A 39 -12.93 1.66 -9.55
CA LEU A 39 -12.79 0.22 -9.77
C LEU A 39 -14.01 -0.56 -9.27
N SER A 40 -14.54 -0.22 -8.10
CA SER A 40 -15.78 -0.82 -7.57
C SER A 40 -16.96 -0.60 -8.52
N ALA A 41 -17.16 0.64 -8.98
CA ALA A 41 -18.22 0.95 -9.93
C ALA A 41 -18.04 0.21 -11.26
N MET A 42 -16.81 0.09 -11.76
CA MET A 42 -16.52 -0.69 -12.96
C MET A 42 -16.83 -2.17 -12.77
N LEU A 43 -16.44 -2.77 -11.64
CA LEU A 43 -16.74 -4.17 -11.33
C LEU A 43 -18.25 -4.42 -11.27
N GLU A 44 -19.00 -3.54 -10.61
CA GLU A 44 -20.47 -3.61 -10.57
C GLU A 44 -21.08 -3.55 -11.96
N LEU A 45 -20.63 -2.63 -12.81
CA LEU A 45 -21.11 -2.55 -14.20
C LEU A 45 -20.78 -3.81 -15.02
N LEU A 46 -19.62 -4.43 -14.80
CA LEU A 46 -19.24 -5.67 -15.49
C LEU A 46 -20.08 -6.86 -15.02
N VAL A 47 -20.39 -6.93 -13.72
CA VAL A 47 -21.29 -7.95 -13.15
C VAL A 47 -22.72 -7.76 -13.64
N ASP A 48 -23.24 -6.52 -13.64
CA ASP A 48 -24.60 -6.21 -14.09
C ASP A 48 -24.78 -6.50 -15.59
N LYS A 49 -23.71 -6.35 -16.38
CA LYS A 49 -23.69 -6.74 -17.80
C LYS A 49 -23.54 -8.25 -18.03
N GLY A 50 -23.34 -9.04 -16.97
CA GLY A 50 -23.11 -10.48 -17.04
C GLY A 50 -21.76 -10.87 -17.66
N LEU A 51 -20.80 -9.95 -17.68
CA LEU A 51 -19.45 -10.21 -18.20
C LEU A 51 -18.57 -10.94 -17.19
N LEU A 52 -18.88 -10.78 -15.91
CA LEU A 52 -18.22 -11.43 -14.77
C LEU A 52 -19.28 -11.81 -13.74
N THR A 53 -19.03 -12.86 -12.98
CA THR A 53 -19.82 -13.23 -11.80
C THR A 53 -19.10 -12.81 -10.52
N ARG A 54 -19.85 -12.71 -9.41
CA ARG A 54 -19.25 -12.39 -8.10
C ARG A 54 -18.35 -13.52 -7.62
N GLU A 55 -18.70 -14.75 -7.97
CA GLU A 55 -17.97 -15.97 -7.67
C GLU A 55 -16.62 -16.01 -8.40
N GLU A 56 -16.59 -15.68 -9.70
CA GLU A 56 -15.34 -15.58 -10.47
C GLU A 56 -14.41 -14.52 -9.89
N LEU A 57 -14.97 -13.38 -9.46
CA LEU A 57 -14.20 -12.31 -8.83
C LEU A 57 -13.57 -12.76 -7.49
N ALA A 58 -14.35 -13.45 -6.65
CA ALA A 58 -13.87 -13.98 -5.38
C ALA A 58 -12.77 -15.03 -5.56
N LEU A 59 -12.97 -15.97 -6.50
CA LEU A 59 -11.97 -16.98 -6.83
C LEU A 59 -10.67 -16.33 -7.34
N LYS A 60 -10.78 -15.30 -8.18
CA LYS A 60 -9.61 -14.60 -8.70
C LYS A 60 -8.87 -13.84 -7.60
N ALA A 61 -9.58 -13.26 -6.64
CA ALA A 61 -8.96 -12.62 -5.48
C ALA A 61 -8.16 -13.63 -4.64
N GLU A 62 -8.74 -14.80 -4.34
CA GLU A 62 -8.07 -15.87 -3.61
C GLU A 62 -6.81 -16.38 -4.33
N GLN A 63 -6.88 -16.53 -5.66
CA GLN A 63 -5.71 -16.90 -6.48
C GLN A 63 -4.58 -15.88 -6.37
N LEU A 64 -4.90 -14.59 -6.44
CA LEU A 64 -3.91 -13.52 -6.35
C LEU A 64 -3.26 -13.46 -4.95
N ASP A 65 -4.04 -13.65 -3.89
CA ASP A 65 -3.52 -13.71 -2.52
C ASP A 65 -2.58 -14.91 -2.35
N ALA A 66 -2.96 -16.09 -2.85
CA ALA A 66 -2.12 -17.28 -2.80
C ALA A 66 -0.81 -17.13 -3.61
N GLU A 67 -0.88 -16.50 -4.78
CA GLU A 67 0.31 -16.18 -5.59
C GLU A 67 1.25 -15.23 -4.83
N LEU A 68 0.71 -14.21 -4.18
CA LEU A 68 1.49 -13.26 -3.39
C LEU A 68 2.17 -13.94 -2.20
N ASP A 69 1.45 -14.79 -1.46
CA ASP A 69 2.02 -15.55 -0.34
C ASP A 69 3.13 -16.50 -0.79
N SER A 70 2.96 -17.13 -1.96
CA SER A 70 3.98 -17.97 -2.57
C SER A 70 5.25 -17.17 -2.91
N LEU A 71 5.09 -16.00 -3.53
CA LEU A 71 6.21 -15.10 -3.88
C LEU A 71 6.94 -14.60 -2.64
N ILE A 72 6.21 -14.19 -1.61
CA ILE A 72 6.78 -13.75 -0.34
C ILE A 72 7.60 -14.90 0.26
N SER A 73 7.03 -16.10 0.35
CA SER A 73 7.68 -17.29 0.87
C SER A 73 8.96 -17.64 0.10
N ALA A 74 8.92 -17.57 -1.24
CA ALA A 74 10.08 -17.81 -2.10
C ALA A 74 11.19 -16.76 -1.94
N SER A 75 10.85 -15.50 -1.66
CA SER A 75 11.85 -14.44 -1.41
C SER A 75 12.48 -14.54 -0.02
N LEU A 76 11.73 -15.05 0.97
CA LEU A 76 12.15 -15.12 2.36
C LEU A 76 12.91 -16.40 2.70
N HIS A 77 12.86 -17.42 1.84
CA HIS A 77 13.63 -18.65 1.98
C HIS A 77 14.57 -18.82 0.78
N PRO A 78 15.87 -18.48 0.90
CA PRO A 78 16.83 -18.86 -0.13
C PRO A 78 16.85 -20.39 -0.20
N MET A 79 16.57 -20.93 -1.38
CA MET A 79 16.64 -22.36 -1.67
C MET A 79 18.01 -22.91 -1.22
N PRO A 80 18.08 -24.04 -0.48
CA PRO A 80 19.35 -24.71 -0.18
C PRO A 80 20.00 -25.32 -1.43
#